data_AF-A0A6B2TPD4-F1
#
_entry.id   AF-A0A6B2TPD4-F1
#
_cell.length_a   1.000
_cell.length_b   1.000
_cell.length_c   1.000
_cell.angle_alpha   90.00
_cell.angle_beta   90.00
_cell.angle_gamma   90.00
#
_symmetry.space_group_name_H-M   'P 1'
#
loop_
_entity.id
_entity.type
_entity.pdbx_description
1 polymer ?
#
loop_
_entity_poly.entity_id
_entity_poly.type
_entity_poly.pdbx_seq_one_letter_code
_entity_poly.pdbx_strand_id
1 'polypeptide(L)' 'GPKAFADPAPDGARAGAASPAADDHDALLRRLRELGELHQAGILTDEEFTTAKQAVLRRM' A
#
# COMPACT_ATOMS: atom_id res chain seq x y z
N GLY A 1 -38.23 28.19 9.57
CA GLY A 1 -38.59 26.83 9.12
C GLY A 1 -37.34 25.95 9.19
N PRO A 2 -37.44 24.67 9.58
CA PRO A 2 -36.26 23.81 9.70
C PRO A 2 -35.74 23.46 8.31
N LYS A 3 -34.47 23.80 8.02
CA LYS A 3 -33.78 23.28 6.84
C LYS A 3 -33.28 21.87 7.17
N ALA A 4 -33.81 20.89 6.45
CA ALA A 4 -33.39 19.50 6.51
C ALA A 4 -31.89 19.38 6.25
N PHE A 5 -31.17 18.73 7.16
CA PHE A 5 -29.82 18.23 6.88
C PHE A 5 -29.99 17.04 5.94
N ALA A 6 -29.68 17.23 4.67
CA ALA A 6 -29.50 16.14 3.73
C ALA A 6 -28.04 15.69 3.82
N ASP A 7 -27.84 14.50 4.39
CA ASP A 7 -26.60 13.75 4.32
C ASP A 7 -26.66 12.85 3.08
N PRO A 8 -25.77 12.99 2.08
CA PRO A 8 -25.52 11.93 1.13
C PRO A 8 -24.29 11.13 1.58
N ALA A 9 -24.57 9.99 2.20
CA ALA A 9 -24.08 8.63 1.94
C ALA A 9 -22.61 8.44 1.46
N PRO A 10 -21.94 7.37 1.93
CA PRO A 10 -20.52 7.13 1.67
C PRO A 10 -20.25 6.96 0.18
N ASP A 11 -19.28 7.73 -0.33
CA ASP A 11 -18.74 7.59 -1.68
C ASP A 11 -18.05 6.23 -1.77
N GLY A 12 -18.84 5.25 -2.21
CA GLY A 12 -18.42 3.88 -2.45
C GLY A 12 -17.30 3.86 -3.47
N ALA A 13 -16.18 3.28 -3.07
CA ALA A 13 -15.36 2.41 -3.90
C ALA A 13 -15.29 2.83 -5.39
N ARG A 14 -14.55 3.89 -5.69
CA ARG A 14 -13.84 3.93 -6.97
C ARG A 14 -12.68 2.94 -6.90
N ALA A 15 -13.01 1.65 -6.96
CA ALA A 15 -12.16 0.69 -7.64
C ALA A 15 -12.24 1.03 -9.13
N GLY A 16 -11.61 2.14 -9.52
CA GLY A 16 -11.28 2.36 -10.91
C GLY A 16 -10.39 1.20 -11.31
N ALA A 17 -10.71 0.56 -12.44
CA ALA A 17 -9.88 -0.50 -13.02
C ALA A 17 -8.47 0.04 -13.19
N ALA A 18 -7.63 -0.18 -12.18
CA ALA A 18 -6.23 0.10 -12.24
C ALA A 18 -5.68 -0.81 -13.34
N SER A 19 -4.93 -0.20 -14.25
CA SER A 19 -4.21 -1.00 -15.24
C SER A 19 -3.31 -1.97 -14.46
N PRO A 20 -3.15 -3.22 -14.89
CA PRO A 20 -2.40 -4.23 -14.13
C PRO A 20 -0.99 -3.75 -13.74
N ALA A 21 -0.34 -2.95 -14.60
CA ALA A 21 0.96 -2.34 -14.31
C ALA A 21 0.95 -1.27 -13.20
N ALA A 22 -0.18 -0.58 -12.97
CA ALA A 22 -0.33 0.38 -11.87
C ALA A 22 -0.57 -0.35 -10.54
N ASP A 23 -1.39 -1.40 -10.55
CA ASP A 23 -1.60 -2.27 -9.37
C ASP A 23 -0.30 -2.95 -8.93
N ASP A 24 0.52 -3.38 -9.88
CA ASP A 24 1.83 -3.95 -9.61
C ASP A 24 2.75 -2.94 -8.89
N HIS A 25 2.76 -1.69 -9.33
CA HIS A 25 3.56 -0.64 -8.71
C HIS A 25 3.09 -0.31 -7.28
N ASP A 26 1.78 -0.16 -7.07
CA ASP A 26 1.23 0.09 -5.73
C ASP A 26 1.47 -1.09 -4.80
N ALA A 27 1.35 -2.33 -5.29
CA ALA A 27 1.69 -3.53 -4.55
C ALA A 27 3.18 -3.58 -4.18
N LEU A 28 4.07 -3.13 -5.05
CA LEU A 28 5.50 -3.00 -4.79
C LEU A 28 5.77 -1.98 -3.67
N LEU A 29 5.20 -0.78 -3.78
CA LEU A 29 5.35 0.29 -2.78
C LEU A 29 4.83 -0.15 -1.41
N ARG A 30 3.71 -0.86 -1.38
CA ARG A 30 3.15 -1.43 -0.16
C ARG A 30 4.11 -2.45 0.48
N ARG A 31 4.65 -3.40 -0.29
CA ARG A 31 5.62 -4.39 0.21
C ARG A 31 6.90 -3.75 0.74
N LEU A 32 7.40 -2.72 0.07
CA LEU A 32 8.60 -1.99 0.52
C LEU A 32 8.36 -1.26 1.84
N ARG A 33 7.15 -0.72 2.06
CA ARG A 33 6.76 -0.09 3.33
C ARG A 33 6.72 -1.11 4.47
N GLU A 34 6.06 -2.25 4.24
CA GLU A 34 5.97 -3.33 5.23
C GLU A 34 7.37 -3.84 5.63
N LEU A 35 8.29 -4.02 4.67
CA LEU A 35 9.68 -4.39 4.98
C LEU A 35 10.41 -3.32 5.81
N GLY A 36 10.19 -2.04 5.52
CA GLY A 36 10.77 -0.94 6.27
C GLY A 36 10.27 -0.89 7.71
N GLU A 37 8.98 -1.16 7.94
CA GLU A 37 8.41 -1.22 9.28
C GLU A 37 9.02 -2.37 10.12
N LEU A 38 9.21 -3.55 9.52
CA LEU A 38 9.83 -4.69 10.19
C LEU A 38 11.30 -4.42 10.56
N HIS A 39 12.04 -3.74 9.69
CA HIS A 39 13.43 -3.34 9.95
C HIS A 39 13.52 -2.29 11.07
N GLN A 40 12.66 -1.26 11.03
CA GLN A 40 12.61 -0.23 12.07
C GLN A 40 12.16 -0.78 13.43
N ALA A 41 11.32 -1.82 13.43
CA ALA A 41 10.95 -2.55 14.63
C ALA A 41 12.07 -3.46 15.17
N GLY A 42 13.20 -3.59 14.47
CA GLY A 42 14.31 -4.47 14.83
C GLY A 42 14.01 -5.96 14.65
N ILE A 43 12.95 -6.31 13.92
CA ILE A 43 12.58 -7.70 13.61
C ILE A 43 13.49 -8.26 12.52
N LEU A 44 13.87 -7.41 11.56
CA LEU A 44 14.85 -7.74 10.53
C LEU A 44 16.17 -7.04 10.84
N THR A 45 17.26 -7.75 10.67
CA THR A 45 18.60 -7.15 10.59
C THR A 45 18.77 -6.36 9.28
N ASP A 46 19.80 -5.51 9.22
CA ASP A 46 20.15 -4.77 8.00
C ASP A 46 20.39 -5.69 6.79
N GLU A 47 21.00 -6.85 7.03
CA GLU A 47 21.34 -7.82 6.00
C GLU A 47 20.10 -8.55 5.46
N GLU A 48 19.19 -8.95 6.36
CA GLU A 48 17.90 -9.54 6.01
C GLU A 48 17.01 -8.54 5.27
N PHE A 49 16.96 -7.29 5.74
CA PHE A 49 16.22 -6.21 5.07
C PHE A 49 16.73 -5.98 3.64
N THR A 50 18.05 -5.90 3.47
CA THR A 50 18.68 -5.71 2.15
C THR A 50 18.35 -6.85 1.20
N THR A 51 18.43 -8.10 1.69
CA THR A 51 18.13 -9.29 0.89
C THR A 51 16.66 -9.34 0.48
N ALA A 52 15.74 -9.10 1.42
CA ALA A 52 14.31 -9.09 1.16
C ALA A 52 13.91 -7.96 0.18
N LYS A 53 14.48 -6.77 0.34
CA LYS A 53 14.25 -5.63 -0.57
C LYS A 53 14.66 -5.97 -2.00
N GLN A 54 15.82 -6.62 -2.19
CA GLN A 54 16.27 -7.04 -3.52
C GLN A 54 15.35 -8.10 -4.14
N ALA A 55 14.89 -9.08 -3.35
CA ALA A 55 13.95 -10.08 -3.82
C ALA A 55 12.61 -9.48 -4.29
N VAL A 56 12.13 -8.46 -3.57
CA VAL A 56 10.91 -7.72 -3.93
C VAL A 56 11.08 -6.93 -5.22
N LEU A 57 12.20 -6.22 -5.38
CA LEU A 57 12.49 -5.43 -6.58
C LEU A 57 12.67 -6.29 -7.84
N ARG A 58 13.18 -7.52 -7.71
CA ARG A 58 13.39 -8.45 -8.82
C ARG A 58 12.14 -9.21 -9.28
N ARG A 59 11.04 -9.10 -8.55
CA ARG A 59 9.81 -9.88 -8.81
C ARG A 59 8.84 -9.19 -9.80
N MET A 60 9.15 -7.95 -10.20
CA MET A 60 8.47 -7.19 -11.24
C MET A 60 9.21 -7.37 -12.57
#